data_AF-A0AAE1U9M5-F1
#
_entry.id   AF-A0AAE1U9M5-F1
#
_cell.length_a   1.000
_cell.length_b   1.000
_cell.length_c   1.000
_cell.angle_alpha   90.00
_cell.angle_beta   90.00
_cell.angle_gamma   90.00
#
_symmetry.space_group_name_H-M   'P 1'
#
loop_
_entity.id
_entity.type
_entity.pdbx_description
1 polymer ?
#
loop_
_entity_poly.entity_id
_entity_poly.type
_entity_poly.pdbx_seq_one_letter_code
_entity_poly.pdbx_strand_id
1 'polypeptide(L)'
;MAHQAQPYMMKVDWFSIKNELRETDWQGEFEGSSVDEKYNTIISTTLKIARKHVPPRKACYKATIPRERKIIMRKRSKLNSRIKLCKNDHDRRGMQDKVKRLEEQLKKSHRNERARDETSAVKAIQKNYKYFFKYARNKPQLKQLLDLSSPQIGKSSVTHNRSARH
;
A
#
# COMPACT_ATOMS: atom_id res chain seq x y z
N MET A 1 -12.62 -14.50 2.69
CA MET A 1 -13.23 -13.52 3.62
C MET A 1 -12.31 -12.32 3.74
N ALA A 2 -12.74 -11.15 3.29
CA ALA A 2 -11.96 -9.93 3.40
C ALA A 2 -11.99 -9.45 4.85
N HIS A 3 -10.82 -9.39 5.50
CA HIS A 3 -10.70 -8.70 6.79
C HIS A 3 -11.04 -7.23 6.56
N GLN A 4 -12.22 -6.79 7.00
CA GLN A 4 -12.52 -5.37 7.11
C GLN A 4 -11.44 -4.73 7.97
N ALA A 5 -10.65 -3.85 7.37
CA ALA A 5 -9.68 -3.04 8.08
C ALA A 5 -10.46 -2.16 9.07
N GLN A 6 -10.43 -2.54 10.34
CA GLN A 6 -10.97 -1.73 11.44
C GLN A 6 -10.50 -0.27 11.30
N PRO A 7 -11.40 0.72 11.45
CA PRO A 7 -11.05 2.13 11.38
C PRO A 7 -9.89 2.42 12.35
N TYR A 8 -8.91 3.23 11.91
CA TYR A 8 -7.72 3.55 12.69
C TYR A 8 -8.04 4.07 14.12
N MET A 9 -9.20 4.71 14.29
CA MET A 9 -9.67 5.25 15.57
C MET A 9 -9.98 4.17 16.63
N MET A 10 -10.26 2.93 16.21
CA MET A 10 -10.55 1.79 17.12
C MET A 10 -9.27 1.12 17.67
N LYS A 11 -8.09 1.53 17.20
CA LYS A 11 -6.79 1.01 17.66
C LYS A 11 -6.07 1.95 18.63
N VAL A 12 -6.63 3.13 18.86
CA VAL A 12 -6.08 4.13 19.78
C VAL A 12 -6.62 3.84 21.16
N ASP A 13 -5.73 3.76 22.16
CA ASP A 13 -6.13 3.59 23.56
C ASP A 13 -6.56 4.94 24.16
N TRP A 14 -7.81 5.32 23.88
CA TRP A 14 -8.39 6.57 24.38
C TRP A 14 -8.52 6.60 25.90
N PHE A 15 -8.67 5.43 26.54
CA PHE A 15 -8.82 5.34 27.99
C PHE A 15 -7.50 5.68 28.68
N SER A 16 -6.39 5.10 28.23
CA SER A 16 -5.06 5.43 28.75
C SER A 16 -4.66 6.88 28.48
N ILE A 17 -4.97 7.44 27.31
CA ILE A 17 -4.73 8.86 27.03
C ILE A 17 -5.49 9.75 28.00
N LYS A 18 -6.78 9.46 28.25
CA LYS A 18 -7.63 10.25 29.14
C LYS A 18 -7.13 10.18 30.58
N ASN A 19 -6.70 9.01 31.04
CA ASN A 19 -6.17 8.85 32.39
C ASN A 19 -4.84 9.59 32.59
N GLU A 20 -3.90 9.47 31.65
CA GLU A 20 -2.61 10.16 31.77
C GLU A 20 -2.76 11.69 31.71
N LEU A 21 -3.67 12.21 30.89
CA LEU A 21 -3.98 13.65 30.86
C LEU A 21 -4.61 14.14 32.17
N ARG A 22 -5.38 13.28 32.85
CA ARG A 22 -6.02 13.58 34.14
C ARG A 22 -5.04 13.53 35.30
N GLU A 23 -4.07 12.61 35.24
CA GLU A 23 -3.02 12.44 36.25
C GLU A 23 -1.89 13.46 36.11
N THR A 24 -1.85 14.22 35.01
CA THR A 24 -0.88 15.30 34.80
C THR A 24 -1.18 16.48 35.73
N ASP A 25 -0.20 16.88 36.54
CA ASP A 25 -0.29 18.06 37.40
C ASP A 25 -0.06 19.35 36.61
N TRP A 26 -1.13 19.84 35.98
CA TRP A 26 -1.09 21.07 35.20
C TRP A 26 -0.81 22.30 36.04
N GLN A 27 -1.16 22.29 37.33
CA GLN A 27 -1.04 23.46 38.19
C GLN A 27 0.42 23.71 38.56
N GLY A 28 1.16 22.64 38.92
CA GLY A 28 2.60 22.72 39.15
C GLY A 28 3.39 23.04 37.88
N GLU A 29 3.00 22.45 36.74
CA GLU A 29 3.65 22.68 35.44
C GLU A 29 3.45 24.10 34.88
N PHE A 30 2.45 24.83 35.36
CA PHE A 30 2.16 26.20 34.92
C PHE A 30 2.66 27.28 35.90
N GLU A 31 3.13 26.90 37.08
CA GLU A 31 3.61 27.86 38.07
C GLU A 31 4.88 28.57 37.56
N GLY A 32 4.93 29.89 37.72
CA GLY A 32 6.07 30.72 37.28
C GLY A 32 6.27 30.87 35.77
N SER A 33 5.46 30.19 34.94
CA SER A 33 5.60 30.20 33.48
C SER A 33 4.79 31.31 32.80
N SER A 34 5.30 31.82 31.68
CA SER A 34 4.58 32.74 30.79
C SER A 34 3.45 32.03 30.03
N VAL A 35 2.57 32.81 29.39
CA VAL A 35 1.43 32.27 28.62
C VAL A 35 1.90 31.39 27.45
N ASP A 36 2.96 31.80 26.75
CA ASP A 36 3.52 31.05 25.63
C ASP A 36 4.17 29.73 26.08
N GLU A 37 4.86 29.75 27.23
CA GLU A 37 5.44 28.54 27.82
C GLU A 37 4.35 27.54 28.23
N LYS A 38 3.27 28.01 28.87
CA LYS A 38 2.11 27.17 29.23
C LYS A 38 1.51 26.50 28.01
N TYR A 39 1.33 27.24 26.93
CA TYR A 39 0.81 26.70 25.67
C TYR A 39 1.72 25.60 25.10
N ASN A 40 3.03 25.85 25.07
CA ASN A 40 4.01 24.86 24.61
C ASN A 40 4.06 23.62 25.50
N THR A 41 3.91 23.78 26.82
CA THR A 41 3.82 22.67 27.78
C THR A 41 2.58 21.82 27.52
N ILE A 42 1.42 22.43 27.29
CA ILE A 42 0.19 21.70 26.94
C ILE A 42 0.40 20.89 25.66
N ILE A 43 0.91 21.50 24.59
CA ILE A 43 1.13 20.82 23.32
C ILE A 43 2.13 19.67 23.47
N SER A 44 3.28 19.94 24.09
CA SER A 44 4.35 18.96 24.19
C SER A 44 3.95 17.77 25.05
N THR A 45 3.30 17.99 26.19
CA THR A 45 2.80 16.94 27.08
C THR A 45 1.68 16.13 26.41
N THR A 46 0.72 16.79 25.78
CA THR A 46 -0.35 16.10 25.03
C THR A 46 0.23 15.27 23.87
N LEU A 47 1.22 15.80 23.16
CA LEU A 47 1.91 15.08 22.07
C LEU A 47 2.69 13.88 22.59
N LYS A 48 3.35 13.99 23.75
CA LYS A 48 4.09 12.90 24.40
C LYS A 48 3.15 11.76 24.78
N ILE A 49 2.03 12.06 25.43
CA ILE A 49 0.99 11.08 25.80
C ILE A 49 0.39 10.44 24.53
N ALA A 50 0.04 11.25 23.53
CA ALA A 50 -0.50 10.74 22.27
C ALA A 50 0.48 9.80 21.56
N ARG A 51 1.78 10.11 21.52
CA ARG A 51 2.79 9.22 20.88
C ARG A 51 2.93 7.86 21.56
N LYS A 52 2.67 7.78 22.87
CA LYS A 52 2.73 6.53 23.64
C LYS A 52 1.56 5.58 23.31
N HIS A 53 0.37 6.14 23.12
CA HIS A 53 -0.88 5.38 23.02
C HIS A 53 -1.51 5.33 21.62
N VAL A 54 -1.04 6.18 20.70
CA VAL A 54 -1.48 6.19 19.31
C VAL A 54 -0.54 5.30 18.48
N PRO A 55 -1.04 4.23 17.85
CA PRO A 55 -0.22 3.37 17.01
C PRO A 55 0.45 4.16 15.87
N PRO A 56 1.73 3.91 15.54
CA PRO A 56 2.38 4.60 14.45
C PRO A 56 1.66 4.29 13.13
N ARG A 57 1.34 5.34 12.36
CA ARG A 57 0.82 5.17 11.00
C ARG A 57 1.88 4.48 10.15
N LYS A 58 1.51 3.35 9.54
CA LYS A 58 2.36 2.72 8.53
C LYS A 58 2.58 3.71 7.39
N ALA A 59 3.85 3.93 7.02
CA ALA A 59 4.19 4.71 5.84
C ALA A 59 3.54 4.07 4.61
N CYS A 60 2.56 4.75 4.02
CA CYS A 60 1.93 4.31 2.78
C CYS A 60 2.75 4.85 1.62
N TYR A 61 3.71 4.06 1.13
CA TYR A 61 4.39 4.36 -0.12
C TYR A 61 3.39 4.19 -1.26
N LYS A 62 2.78 5.30 -1.70
CA LYS A 62 1.93 5.29 -2.89
C LYS A 62 2.80 4.94 -4.09
N ALA A 63 2.43 3.89 -4.81
CA ALA A 63 3.05 3.55 -6.08
C ALA A 63 2.89 4.74 -7.04
N THR A 64 3.98 5.49 -7.23
CA THR A 64 3.94 6.70 -8.05
C THR A 64 4.18 6.31 -9.49
N ILE A 65 3.15 6.43 -10.33
CA ILE A 65 3.28 6.21 -11.78
C ILE A 65 4.41 7.13 -12.30
N PRO A 66 5.41 6.58 -13.00
CA PRO A 66 6.51 7.39 -13.54
C PRO A 66 6.00 8.51 -14.45
N ARG A 67 6.67 9.68 -14.42
CA ARG A 67 6.28 10.86 -15.21
C ARG A 67 6.09 10.54 -16.69
N GLU A 68 7.04 9.83 -17.29
CA GLU A 68 6.98 9.42 -18.70
C GLU A 68 5.72 8.61 -19.02
N ARG A 69 5.35 7.67 -18.14
CA ARG A 69 4.14 6.86 -18.30
C ARG A 69 2.88 7.74 -18.24
N LYS A 70 2.83 8.72 -17.33
CA LYS A 70 1.72 9.68 -17.27
C LYS A 70 1.61 10.48 -18.57
N ILE A 71 2.72 10.90 -19.16
CA ILE A 71 2.74 11.66 -20.43
C ILE A 71 2.17 10.80 -21.56
N ILE A 72 2.62 9.55 -21.70
CA ILE A 72 2.13 8.61 -22.71
C ILE A 72 0.63 8.39 -22.56
N MET A 73 0.15 8.11 -21.33
CA MET A 73 -1.26 7.90 -21.05
C MET A 73 -2.11 9.13 -21.41
N ARG A 74 -1.66 10.33 -21.03
CA ARG A 74 -2.35 11.58 -21.39
C ARG A 74 -2.41 11.81 -22.89
N LYS A 75 -1.31 11.57 -23.62
CA LYS A 75 -1.28 11.66 -25.10
C LYS A 75 -2.27 10.69 -25.74
N ARG A 76 -2.30 9.44 -25.26
CA ARG A 76 -3.25 8.41 -25.72
C ARG A 76 -4.70 8.86 -25.48
N SER A 77 -5.02 9.34 -24.28
CA SER A 77 -6.37 9.85 -23.97
C SER A 77 -6.78 11.01 -24.88
N LYS A 78 -5.88 11.97 -25.11
CA LYS A 78 -6.15 13.10 -26.03
C LYS A 78 -6.42 12.63 -27.46
N LEU A 79 -5.64 11.69 -27.98
CA LEU A 79 -5.85 11.13 -29.31
C LEU A 79 -7.17 10.35 -29.40
N ASN A 80 -7.50 9.54 -28.40
CA ASN A 80 -8.78 8.83 -28.36
C ASN A 80 -9.98 9.79 -28.35
N SER A 81 -9.91 10.89 -27.60
CA SER A 81 -10.95 11.92 -27.64
C SER A 81 -11.07 12.56 -29.03
N ARG A 82 -9.95 12.83 -29.70
CA ARG A 82 -9.96 13.38 -31.07
C ARG A 82 -10.51 12.40 -32.10
N ILE A 83 -10.16 11.12 -32.00
CA ILE A 83 -10.68 10.05 -32.86
C ILE A 83 -12.20 9.99 -32.80
N LYS A 84 -12.80 10.11 -31.61
CA LYS A 84 -14.25 10.10 -31.42
C LYS A 84 -14.96 11.26 -32.13
N LEU A 85 -14.30 12.40 -32.27
CA LEU A 85 -14.85 13.61 -32.89
C LEU A 85 -14.49 13.73 -34.38
N CYS A 86 -13.65 12.83 -34.91
CA CYS A 86 -13.11 12.94 -36.25
C CYS A 86 -14.11 12.43 -37.29
N LYS A 87 -14.46 13.29 -38.24
CA LYS A 87 -15.34 12.95 -39.38
C LYS A 87 -14.57 12.37 -40.57
N ASN A 88 -13.29 12.71 -40.72
CA ASN A 88 -12.45 12.24 -41.83
C ASN A 88 -11.79 10.90 -41.49
N ASP A 89 -12.07 9.89 -42.32
CA ASP A 89 -11.53 8.54 -42.16
C ASP A 89 -10.01 8.45 -42.31
N HIS A 90 -9.41 9.27 -43.17
CA HIS A 90 -7.95 9.29 -43.35
C HIS A 90 -7.24 9.79 -42.09
N ASP A 91 -7.70 10.92 -41.54
CA ASP A 91 -7.16 11.50 -40.31
C ASP A 91 -7.40 10.58 -39.11
N ARG A 92 -8.56 9.91 -39.07
CA ARG A 92 -8.89 8.91 -38.05
C ARG A 92 -7.88 7.77 -38.05
N ARG A 93 -7.57 7.20 -39.21
CA ARG A 93 -6.55 6.13 -39.35
C ARG A 93 -5.18 6.60 -38.85
N GLY A 94 -4.71 7.78 -39.28
CA GLY A 94 -3.43 8.32 -38.83
C GLY A 94 -3.36 8.55 -37.31
N MET A 95 -4.48 8.92 -36.66
CA MET A 95 -4.55 9.01 -35.20
C MET A 95 -4.58 7.63 -34.52
N GLN A 96 -5.27 6.64 -35.08
CA GLN A 96 -5.28 5.27 -34.57
C GLN A 96 -3.88 4.64 -34.61
N ASP A 97 -3.11 4.88 -35.67
CA ASP A 97 -1.71 4.43 -35.76
C ASP A 97 -0.84 5.05 -34.66
N LYS A 98 -1.03 6.34 -34.37
CA LYS A 98 -0.35 7.02 -33.25
C LYS A 98 -0.74 6.40 -31.91
N VAL A 99 -2.01 6.03 -31.70
CA VAL A 99 -2.47 5.34 -30.50
C VAL A 99 -1.79 3.98 -30.36
N LYS A 100 -1.72 3.19 -31.43
CA LYS A 100 -1.03 1.89 -31.44
C LYS A 100 0.45 2.02 -31.03
N ARG A 101 1.16 3.01 -31.58
CA ARG A 101 2.55 3.30 -31.19
C ARG A 101 2.68 3.68 -29.71
N LEU A 102 1.76 4.47 -29.17
CA LEU A 102 1.76 4.82 -27.73
C LEU A 102 1.50 3.59 -26.84
N GLU A 103 0.66 2.66 -27.29
CA GLU A 103 0.42 1.40 -26.56
C GLU A 103 1.65 0.49 -26.55
N GLU A 104 2.38 0.40 -27.66
CA GLU A 104 3.65 -0.31 -27.72
C GLU A 104 4.69 0.30 -26.78
N GLN A 105 4.79 1.63 -26.72
CA GLN A 105 5.64 2.35 -25.77
C GLN A 105 5.24 2.06 -24.32
N LEU A 106 3.94 2.01 -24.02
CA LEU A 106 3.44 1.68 -22.68
C LEU A 106 3.81 0.24 -22.29
N LYS A 107 3.60 -0.73 -23.20
CA LYS A 107 4.01 -2.13 -23.02
C LYS A 107 5.52 -2.24 -22.81
N LYS A 108 6.33 -1.49 -23.56
CA LYS A 108 7.79 -1.44 -23.39
C LYS A 108 8.18 -0.87 -22.01
N SER A 109 7.54 0.22 -21.58
CA SER A 109 7.76 0.81 -20.25
C SER A 109 7.51 -0.21 -19.12
N HIS A 110 6.40 -0.94 -19.17
CA HIS A 110 6.10 -1.97 -18.18
C HIS A 110 7.05 -3.17 -18.23
N ARG A 111 7.49 -3.59 -19.43
CA ARG A 111 8.52 -4.63 -19.57
C ARG A 111 9.84 -4.21 -18.92
N ASN A 112 10.27 -2.97 -19.17
CA ASN A 112 11.50 -2.44 -18.60
C ASN A 112 11.44 -2.32 -17.08
N GLU A 113 10.31 -1.91 -16.51
CA GLU A 113 10.09 -1.86 -15.06
C GLU A 113 10.19 -3.27 -14.46
N ARG A 114 9.46 -4.25 -15.02
CA ARG A 114 9.54 -5.65 -14.57
C ARG A 114 10.95 -6.22 -14.63
N ALA A 115 11.69 -5.95 -15.71
CA ALA A 115 13.07 -6.41 -15.87
C ALA A 115 14.01 -5.82 -14.80
N ARG A 116 13.83 -4.53 -14.44
CA ARG A 116 14.60 -3.89 -13.35
C ARG A 116 14.25 -4.48 -11.99
N ASP A 117 12.96 -4.69 -11.73
CA ASP A 117 12.48 -5.30 -10.50
C ASP A 117 13.01 -6.73 -10.36
N GLU A 118 13.00 -7.50 -11.46
CA GLU A 118 13.56 -8.86 -11.52
C GLU A 118 15.06 -8.87 -11.29
N THR A 119 15.81 -8.01 -11.96
CA THR A 119 17.26 -7.87 -11.76
C THR A 119 17.58 -7.53 -10.30
N SER A 120 16.82 -6.61 -9.72
CA SER A 120 16.99 -6.20 -8.32
C SER A 120 16.64 -7.33 -7.35
N ALA A 121 15.60 -8.11 -7.65
CA ALA A 121 15.22 -9.28 -6.87
C ALA A 121 16.30 -10.37 -6.94
N VAL A 122 16.86 -10.67 -8.11
CA VAL A 122 17.95 -11.64 -8.26
C VAL A 122 19.16 -11.22 -7.41
N LYS A 123 19.58 -9.96 -7.48
CA LYS A 123 20.67 -9.43 -6.64
C LYS A 123 20.37 -9.55 -5.14
N ALA A 124 19.13 -9.33 -4.73
CA ALA A 124 18.72 -9.49 -3.33
C ALA A 124 18.71 -10.97 -2.89
N ILE A 125 18.24 -11.87 -3.76
CA ILE A 125 18.21 -13.32 -3.53
C ILE A 125 19.61 -13.89 -3.40
N GLN A 126 20.53 -13.48 -4.27
CA GLN A 126 21.94 -13.86 -4.20
C GLN A 126 22.56 -13.50 -2.85
N LYS A 127 22.21 -12.33 -2.29
CA LYS A 127 22.66 -11.92 -0.96
C LYS A 127 21.98 -12.68 0.17
N ASN A 128 20.69 -13.00 0.03
CA ASN A 128 19.94 -13.75 1.03
C ASN A 128 18.75 -14.47 0.38
N TYR A 129 18.76 -15.80 0.45
CA TYR A 129 17.76 -16.66 -0.15
C TYR A 129 16.32 -16.38 0.34
N LYS A 130 16.12 -15.81 1.54
CA LYS A 130 14.79 -15.48 2.07
C LYS A 130 14.04 -14.48 1.18
N TYR A 131 14.77 -13.64 0.42
CA TYR A 131 14.15 -12.72 -0.54
C TYR A 131 13.45 -13.45 -1.70
N PHE A 132 13.78 -14.72 -1.96
CA PHE A 132 13.11 -15.52 -2.97
C PHE A 132 11.63 -15.72 -2.60
N PHE A 133 11.36 -16.14 -1.36
CA PHE A 133 10.00 -16.33 -0.88
C PHE A 133 9.21 -15.01 -0.87
N LYS A 134 9.88 -13.89 -0.54
CA LYS A 134 9.26 -12.55 -0.64
C LYS A 134 8.90 -12.21 -2.09
N TYR A 135 9.79 -12.46 -3.03
CA TYR A 135 9.56 -12.20 -4.46
C TYR A 135 8.44 -13.10 -5.02
N ALA A 136 8.50 -14.39 -4.72
CA ALA A 136 7.56 -15.39 -5.21
C ALA A 136 6.13 -15.19 -4.70
N ARG A 137 5.94 -14.73 -3.44
CA ARG A 137 4.61 -14.37 -2.91
C ARG A 137 3.90 -13.28 -3.73
N ASN A 138 4.66 -12.40 -4.38
CA ASN A 138 4.13 -11.31 -5.21
C ASN A 138 3.89 -11.74 -6.68
N LYS A 139 4.22 -12.99 -7.04
CA LYS A 139 4.06 -13.53 -8.39
C LYS A 139 3.02 -14.65 -8.34
N PRO A 140 1.82 -14.46 -8.90
CA PRO A 140 0.71 -15.41 -8.75
C PRO A 140 1.07 -16.86 -9.14
N GLN A 141 1.80 -17.02 -10.24
CA GLN A 141 2.26 -18.31 -10.74
C GLN A 141 3.23 -19.00 -9.77
N LEU A 142 4.18 -18.25 -9.20
CA LEU A 142 5.15 -18.80 -8.24
C LEU A 142 4.52 -19.07 -6.88
N LYS A 143 3.55 -18.25 -6.48
CA LYS A 143 2.81 -18.44 -5.24
C LYS A 143 2.06 -19.77 -5.24
N GLN A 144 1.33 -20.08 -6.32
CA GLN A 144 0.64 -21.37 -6.47
C GLN A 144 1.62 -22.55 -6.34
N LEU A 145 2.79 -22.46 -6.99
CA LEU A 145 3.81 -23.50 -6.92
C LEU A 145 4.37 -23.70 -5.50
N LEU A 146 4.64 -22.60 -4.78
CA LEU A 146 5.13 -22.64 -3.40
C LEU A 146 4.10 -23.21 -2.43
N ASP A 147 2.83 -22.82 -2.59
CA ASP A 147 1.72 -23.31 -1.76
C ASP A 147 1.50 -24.82 -1.97
N LEU A 148 1.76 -25.34 -3.18
CA LEU A 148 1.70 -26.77 -3.50
C LEU A 148 2.90 -27.59 -3.00
N SER A 149 4.07 -26.96 -2.86
CA SER A 149 5.32 -27.60 -2.41
C SER A 149 5.51 -27.65 -0.89
N SER A 150 4.63 -27.01 -0.11
CA SER A 150 4.71 -27.10 1.36
C SER A 150 4.34 -28.52 1.81
N PRO A 151 5.23 -29.26 2.49
CA PRO A 151 4.86 -30.54 3.08
C PRO A 151 3.69 -30.29 4.04
N GLN A 152 2.64 -31.08 3.91
CA GLN A 152 1.58 -31.17 4.91
C GLN A 152 2.21 -31.68 6.21
N ILE A 153 2.78 -30.79 7.01
CA ILE A 153 3.09 -31.09 8.41
C ILE A 153 1.74 -31.20 9.09
N GLY A 154 1.32 -32.46 9.26
CA GLY A 154 0.16 -32.99 9.96
C GLY A 154 -0.82 -31.97 10.52
N LYS A 155 -1.85 -31.63 9.74
CA LYS A 155 -3.14 -31.29 10.33
C LYS A 155 -3.93 -32.59 10.39
N SER A 156 -3.87 -33.24 11.55
CA SER A 156 -4.75 -34.35 11.94
C SER A 156 -6.19 -34.00 11.56
N SER A 157 -6.73 -34.77 10.63
CA SER A 157 -8.13 -34.77 10.23
C SER A 157 -8.99 -35.18 11.42
N VAL A 158 -9.66 -34.22 12.07
CA VAL A 158 -10.82 -34.51 12.91
C VAL A 158 -12.04 -34.37 12.01
N THR A 159 -12.43 -35.47 11.37
CA THR A 159 -13.73 -35.61 10.70
C THR A 159 -14.83 -35.62 11.75
N HIS A 160 -15.55 -34.50 11.91
CA HIS A 160 -16.82 -34.51 12.63
C HIS A 160 -17.90 -35.11 11.71
N ASN A 161 -18.25 -36.36 11.97
CA ASN A 161 -19.46 -37.00 11.44
C ASN A 161 -20.68 -36.23 11.93
N ARG A 162 -21.41 -35.57 11.02
CA ARG A 162 -22.79 -35.13 11.28
C ARG A 162 -23.72 -36.29 10.95
N SER A 163 -24.12 -36.99 12.01
CA SER A 163 -25.20 -37.97 12.00
C SER A 163 -26.51 -37.28 11.60
N ALA A 164 -27.13 -37.78 10.54
CA ALA A 164 -28.50 -37.45 10.18
C ALA A 164 -29.44 -38.13 11.18
N ARG A 165 -30.33 -37.34 11.78
CA ARG A 165 -31.54 -37.87 12.42
C ARG A 165 -32.76 -37.26 11.72
N HIS A 166 -33.68 -38.18 11.44
CA HIS A 166 -35.01 -38.02 10.88
C HIS A 166 -35.85 -36.98 11.61
#